data_AF-A0A7K4ICP8-F1
#
_entry.id   AF-A0A7K4ICP8-F1
#
_cell.length_a   1.000
_cell.length_b   1.000
_cell.length_c   1.000
_cell.angle_alpha   90.00
_cell.angle_beta   90.00
_cell.angle_gamma   90.00
#
_symmetry.space_group_name_H-M   'P 1'
#
loop_
_entity.id
_entity.type
_entity.pdbx_description
1 polymer ?
#
loop_
_entity_poly.entity_id
_entity_poly.type
_entity_poly.pdbx_seq_one_letter_code
_entity_poly.pdbx_strand_id
1 'polypeptide(L)'
;MSHRRSLRFAKSNCPVCGSSEVARDDLKGDLLCTVCGHVITRGETRAVGKFEVAQILKREGALTFGRLRELTGSSEEQLYGVLQSMIGMGILEEQAGSYRLSRYGQRWYRQRLGQEWGY
;
A
#
# COMPACT_ATOMS: atom_id res chain seq x y z
N MET A 1 -2.25 -21.66 -8.59
CA MET A 1 -1.55 -20.80 -9.56
C MET A 1 -0.60 -19.90 -8.78
N SER A 2 0.70 -20.14 -8.86
CA SER A 2 1.70 -19.42 -8.07
C SER A 2 1.80 -17.99 -8.58
N HIS A 3 1.49 -16.99 -7.74
CA HIS A 3 1.70 -15.58 -8.06
C HIS A 3 3.21 -15.37 -8.34
N ARG A 4 3.60 -15.33 -9.61
CA ARG A 4 4.97 -14.98 -10.00
C ARG A 4 5.18 -13.53 -9.57
N ARG A 5 5.87 -13.35 -8.45
CA ARG A 5 6.37 -12.05 -7.96
C ARG A 5 7.13 -11.39 -9.12
N SER A 6 6.69 -10.22 -9.57
CA SER A 6 7.33 -9.43 -10.63
C SER A 6 8.61 -8.78 -10.11
N LEU A 7 9.67 -9.57 -9.93
CA LEU A 7 10.96 -9.08 -9.50
C LEU A 7 11.52 -8.11 -10.56
N ARG A 8 11.66 -6.82 -10.20
CA ARG A 8 12.38 -5.84 -11.02
C ARG A 8 13.85 -5.87 -10.63
N PHE A 9 14.73 -6.24 -11.56
CA PHE A 9 16.17 -6.30 -11.33
C PHE A 9 16.79 -4.89 -11.25
N ALA A 10 17.59 -4.65 -10.22
CA ALA A 10 18.32 -3.40 -10.01
C ALA A 10 19.76 -3.50 -10.52
N LYS A 11 20.34 -2.38 -10.97
CA LYS A 11 21.74 -2.29 -11.45
C LYS A 11 22.76 -2.25 -10.30
N SER A 12 22.51 -3.00 -9.23
CA SER A 12 23.33 -3.00 -8.02
C SER A 12 23.79 -4.42 -7.74
N ASN A 13 25.04 -4.57 -7.29
CA ASN A 13 25.57 -5.88 -6.92
C ASN A 13 25.31 -6.16 -5.44
N CYS A 14 25.13 -7.43 -5.10
CA CYS A 14 25.02 -7.87 -3.72
C CYS A 14 26.37 -7.68 -2.99
N PRO A 15 26.40 -6.98 -1.84
CA PRO A 15 27.63 -6.77 -1.08
C PRO A 15 28.15 -8.03 -0.38
N VAL A 16 27.33 -9.09 -0.29
CA VAL A 16 27.69 -10.36 0.38
C VAL A 16 28.23 -11.40 -0.59
N CYS A 17 27.60 -11.58 -1.75
CA CYS A 17 27.98 -12.63 -2.71
C CYS A 17 28.45 -12.10 -4.08
N GLY A 18 28.44 -10.77 -4.29
CA GLY A 18 28.88 -10.15 -5.55
C GLY A 18 27.92 -10.28 -6.73
N SER A 19 26.82 -11.04 -6.60
CA SER A 19 25.83 -11.27 -7.66
C SER A 19 25.19 -9.96 -8.14
N SER A 20 24.98 -9.84 -9.46
CA SER A 20 24.20 -8.78 -10.09
C SER A 20 22.69 -9.04 -10.10
N GLU A 21 22.26 -10.22 -9.63
CA GLU A 21 20.84 -10.57 -9.53
C GLU A 21 20.27 -10.04 -8.21
N VAL A 22 19.94 -8.75 -8.25
CA VAL A 22 19.32 -8.03 -7.15
C VAL A 22 17.94 -7.57 -7.61
N ALA A 23 16.91 -7.89 -6.83
CA ALA A 23 15.53 -7.58 -7.14
C ALA A 23 14.90 -6.71 -6.05
N ARG A 24 13.94 -5.88 -6.45
CA ARG A 24 13.07 -5.17 -5.51
C ARG A 24 11.83 -6.01 -5.20
N ASP A 25 11.51 -6.16 -3.92
CA ASP A 25 10.24 -6.73 -3.47
C ASP A 25 9.15 -5.64 -3.58
N ASP A 26 8.18 -5.86 -4.45
CA ASP A 26 7.07 -4.92 -4.67
C ASP A 26 6.15 -4.77 -3.43
N LEU A 27 6.18 -5.72 -2.49
CA LEU A 27 5.31 -5.69 -1.29
C LEU A 27 5.89 -4.88 -0.13
N LYS A 28 7.22 -4.87 0.01
CA LYS A 28 7.92 -4.20 1.12
C LYS A 28 8.85 -3.09 0.66
N GLY A 29 9.14 -3.01 -0.64
CA GLY A 29 10.13 -2.10 -1.20
C GLY A 29 11.58 -2.51 -0.89
N ASP A 30 11.78 -3.68 -0.28
CA ASP A 30 13.10 -4.24 0.05
C ASP A 30 13.90 -4.52 -1.22
N LEU A 31 15.19 -4.20 -1.20
CA LEU A 31 16.12 -4.64 -2.22
C LEU A 31 16.82 -5.90 -1.72
N LEU A 32 16.64 -7.01 -2.42
CA LEU A 32 17.17 -8.32 -2.02
C LEU A 32 17.95 -8.98 -3.14
N CYS A 33 19.02 -9.67 -2.78
CA CYS A 33 19.71 -10.55 -3.71
C CYS A 33 18.90 -11.84 -3.90
N THR A 34 18.60 -12.20 -5.15
CA THR A 34 17.86 -13.43 -5.47
C THR A 34 18.72 -14.69 -5.39
N VAL A 35 20.06 -14.53 -5.30
CA VAL A 35 21.01 -15.65 -5.19
C VAL A 35 21.25 -16.05 -3.74
N CYS A 36 21.64 -15.12 -2.86
CA CYS A 36 21.99 -15.43 -1.47
C CYS A 36 20.89 -15.05 -0.46
N GLY A 37 19.80 -14.41 -0.90
CA GLY A 37 18.71 -13.96 -0.03
C GLY A 37 19.04 -12.77 0.87
N HIS A 38 20.22 -12.16 0.71
CA HIS A 38 20.62 -11.00 1.51
C HIS A 38 19.77 -9.77 1.20
N VAL A 39 19.24 -9.13 2.23
CA VAL A 39 18.52 -7.85 2.13
C VAL A 39 19.53 -6.72 2.11
N ILE A 40 19.71 -6.11 0.93
CA ILE A 40 20.69 -5.07 0.64
C ILE A 40 20.22 -3.72 1.19
N THR A 41 18.95 -3.38 0.94
CA THR A 41 18.29 -2.26 1.59
C THR A 41 16.93 -2.71 2.10
N ARG A 42 16.65 -2.36 3.35
CA ARG A 42 15.31 -2.50 3.91
C ARG A 42 14.49 -1.30 3.47
N GLY A 43 13.48 -1.54 2.65
CA GLY A 43 12.43 -0.57 2.44
C GLY A 43 11.51 -0.67 3.64
N GLU A 44 11.57 0.29 4.57
CA GLU A 44 10.52 0.41 5.58
C GLU A 44 9.26 0.99 4.93
N THR A 45 8.70 0.30 3.93
CA THR A 45 7.42 0.69 3.34
C THR A 45 6.34 -0.22 3.89
N ARG A 46 5.75 0.19 5.02
CA ARG A 46 4.49 -0.40 5.48
C ARG A 46 3.44 -0.14 4.40
N ALA A 47 2.92 -1.21 3.82
CA ALA A 47 1.77 -1.16 2.91
C ALA A 47 0.49 -0.85 3.71
N VAL A 48 -0.47 -0.21 3.05
CA VAL A 48 -1.79 0.09 3.61
C VAL A 48 -2.89 -0.47 2.71
N GLY A 49 -3.90 -1.09 3.31
CA GLY A 49 -5.04 -1.62 2.56
C GLY A 49 -6.12 -0.57 2.29
N LYS A 50 -6.88 -0.72 1.19
CA LYS A 50 -8.07 0.12 0.90
C LYS A 50 -9.09 0.09 2.04
N PHE A 51 -9.25 -1.08 2.65
CA PHE A 51 -10.20 -1.27 3.75
C PHE A 51 -9.73 -0.56 5.03
N GLU A 52 -8.43 -0.63 5.35
CA GLU A 52 -7.83 0.10 6.47
C GLU A 52 -8.01 1.61 6.31
N VAL A 53 -7.72 2.16 5.12
CA VAL A 53 -7.97 3.58 4.81
C VAL A 53 -9.46 3.93 4.98
N ALA A 54 -10.35 3.09 4.46
CA ALA A 54 -11.80 3.30 4.60
C ALA A 54 -12.27 3.24 6.05
N GLN A 55 -11.71 2.35 6.88
CA GLN A 55 -12.04 2.24 8.30
C GLN A 55 -11.62 3.50 9.07
N ILE A 56 -10.42 4.02 8.81
CA ILE A 56 -9.93 5.27 9.40
C ILE A 56 -10.85 6.43 9.00
N LEU A 57 -11.14 6.59 7.71
CA LEU A 57 -12.02 7.64 7.22
C LEU A 57 -13.47 7.48 7.70
N LYS A 58 -13.93 6.25 7.95
CA LYS A 58 -15.25 6.02 8.53
C LYS A 58 -15.34 6.50 9.98
N ARG A 59 -14.24 6.37 10.74
CA ARG A 59 -14.13 6.81 12.14
C ARG A 59 -13.93 8.33 12.26
N GLU A 60 -13.00 8.88 11.49
CA GLU A 60 -12.54 10.27 11.61
C GLU A 60 -13.27 11.24 10.65
N GLY A 61 -13.94 10.72 9.62
CA GLY A 61 -14.64 11.51 8.62
C GLY A 61 -13.76 11.91 7.43
N ALA A 62 -13.25 13.15 7.45
CA ALA A 62 -12.42 13.70 6.38
C ALA A 62 -11.01 14.00 6.91
N LEU A 63 -9.98 13.51 6.22
CA LEU A 63 -8.59 13.64 6.67
C LEU A 63 -7.68 14.10 5.54
N THR A 64 -6.66 14.88 5.89
CA THR A 64 -5.58 15.24 4.96
C THR A 64 -4.63 14.06 4.70
N PHE A 65 -3.87 14.14 3.61
CA PHE A 65 -2.85 13.12 3.29
C PHE A 65 -1.88 12.87 4.46
N GLY A 66 -1.36 13.95 5.05
CA GLY A 66 -0.41 13.86 6.17
C GLY A 66 -0.99 13.13 7.37
N ARG A 67 -2.25 13.43 7.74
CA ARG A 67 -2.90 12.78 8.87
C ARG A 67 -3.21 11.31 8.60
N LEU A 68 -3.62 10.97 7.38
CA LEU A 68 -3.78 9.58 6.98
C LEU A 68 -2.47 8.80 7.10
N ARG A 69 -1.36 9.37 6.64
CA ARG A 69 -0.03 8.77 6.74
C ARG A 69 0.38 8.50 8.18
N GLU A 70 0.14 9.44 9.08
CA GLU A 70 0.42 9.26 10.52
C GLU A 70 -0.38 8.11 11.12
N LEU A 71 -1.66 8.00 10.76
CA LEU A 71 -2.56 6.98 11.30
C LEU A 71 -2.31 5.59 10.71
N THR A 72 -1.95 5.50 9.43
CA THR A 72 -1.65 4.24 8.75
C THR A 72 -0.21 3.79 9.00
N GLY A 73 0.70 4.71 9.32
CA GLY A 73 2.14 4.45 9.41
C GLY A 73 2.74 3.99 8.08
N SER A 74 2.08 4.24 6.96
CA SER A 74 2.49 3.78 5.63
C SER A 74 3.46 4.76 4.96
N SER A 75 4.24 4.26 4.01
CA SER A 75 5.04 5.15 3.16
C SER A 75 4.17 6.05 2.28
N GLU A 76 4.71 7.20 1.88
CA GLU A 76 3.99 8.17 1.03
C GLU A 76 3.59 7.56 -0.32
N GLU A 77 4.50 6.85 -0.98
CA GLU A 77 4.25 6.23 -2.29
C GLU A 77 3.10 5.21 -2.22
N GLN A 78 3.10 4.36 -1.19
CA GLN A 78 2.06 3.34 -1.00
C GLN A 78 0.71 3.97 -0.66
N LEU A 79 0.68 4.94 0.26
CA LEU A 79 -0.54 5.65 0.60
C LEU A 79 -1.12 6.37 -0.62
N TYR A 80 -0.28 7.07 -1.37
CA TYR A 80 -0.68 7.79 -2.57
C TYR A 80 -1.28 6.83 -3.62
N GLY A 81 -0.61 5.70 -3.90
CA GLY A 81 -1.11 4.70 -4.84
C GLY A 81 -2.47 4.13 -4.42
N VAL A 82 -2.67 3.86 -3.13
CA VAL A 82 -3.95 3.38 -2.60
C VAL A 82 -5.04 4.45 -2.72
N LEU A 83 -4.75 5.69 -2.36
CA LEU A 83 -5.71 6.79 -2.45
C LEU A 83 -6.12 7.05 -3.90
N GLN A 84 -5.18 7.11 -4.84
CA GLN A 84 -5.48 7.27 -6.26
C GLN A 84 -6.33 6.11 -6.79
N SER A 85 -6.01 4.87 -6.40
CA SER A 85 -6.83 3.72 -6.77
C SER A 85 -8.26 3.82 -6.20
N MET A 86 -8.42 4.26 -4.95
CA MET A 86 -9.73 4.41 -4.33
C MET A 86 -10.54 5.57 -4.91
N ILE A 87 -9.90 6.67 -5.29
CA ILE A 87 -10.51 7.79 -6.01
C ILE A 87 -10.96 7.34 -7.40
N GLY A 88 -10.11 6.64 -8.15
CA GLY A 88 -10.44 6.09 -9.46
C GLY A 88 -11.60 5.08 -9.42
N MET A 89 -11.79 4.38 -8.30
CA MET A 89 -12.95 3.51 -8.06
C MET A 89 -14.20 4.27 -7.57
N GLY A 90 -14.12 5.58 -7.35
CA GLY A 90 -15.19 6.39 -6.78
C GLY A 90 -15.49 6.08 -5.30
N ILE A 91 -14.58 5.39 -4.59
CA ILE A 91 -14.73 5.08 -3.16
C ILE A 91 -14.46 6.32 -2.31
N LEU A 92 -13.47 7.12 -2.71
CA LEU A 92 -13.10 8.36 -2.04
C LEU A 92 -13.45 9.57 -2.88
N GLU A 93 -13.74 10.67 -2.19
CA GLU A 93 -13.81 12.02 -2.75
C GLU A 93 -12.68 12.84 -2.12
N GLU A 94 -11.96 13.58 -2.96
CA GLU A 94 -10.99 14.57 -2.52
C GLU A 94 -11.65 15.96 -2.58
N GLN A 95 -11.69 16.65 -1.44
CA GLN A 95 -12.23 18.00 -1.33
C GLN A 95 -11.27 18.87 -0.52
N ALA A 96 -10.78 19.94 -1.12
CA ALA A 96 -9.87 20.92 -0.48
C ALA A 96 -8.66 20.28 0.23
N GLY A 97 -8.03 19.28 -0.41
CA GLY A 97 -6.85 18.59 0.14
C GLY A 97 -7.15 17.58 1.28
N SER A 98 -8.43 17.28 1.50
CA SER A 98 -8.88 16.23 2.42
C SER A 98 -9.59 15.11 1.66
N TYR A 99 -9.40 13.88 2.11
CA TYR A 99 -10.05 12.69 1.59
C TYR A 99 -11.20 12.29 2.50
N ARG A 100 -12.32 11.89 1.91
CA ARG A 100 -13.48 11.34 2.62
C ARG A 100 -14.10 10.19 1.85
N LEU A 101 -14.86 9.35 2.53
CA LEU A 101 -15.66 8.31 1.87
C LEU A 101 -16.83 8.94 1.10
N SER A 102 -16.95 8.58 -0.18
CA SER A 102 -18.11 8.92 -1.01
C SER A 102 -19.35 8.12 -0.57
N ARG A 103 -20.53 8.48 -1.09
CA ARG A 103 -21.76 7.67 -0.88
C ARG A 103 -21.59 6.23 -1.38
N TYR A 104 -20.88 6.05 -2.50
CA TYR A 104 -20.53 4.72 -3.02
C TYR A 104 -19.54 4.01 -2.09
N GLY A 105 -18.49 4.71 -1.63
CA GLY A 105 -17.49 4.18 -0.70
C GLY A 105 -18.09 3.71 0.62
N GLN A 106 -19.10 4.41 1.16
CA GLN A 106 -19.82 3.97 2.36
C GLN A 106 -20.62 2.67 2.14
N ARG A 107 -21.18 2.45 0.95
CA ARG A 107 -21.83 1.16 0.61
C ARG A 107 -20.79 0.06 0.43
N TRP A 108 -19.71 0.36 -0.30
CA TRP A 108 -18.58 -0.55 -0.51
C TRP A 108 -17.99 -1.02 0.83
N TYR A 109 -17.76 -0.10 1.78
CA TYR A 109 -17.24 -0.41 3.11
C TYR A 109 -18.17 -1.35 3.89
N ARG A 110 -19.49 -1.10 3.87
CA ARG A 110 -20.49 -1.98 4.51
C ARG A 110 -20.53 -3.37 3.89
N GLN A 111 -20.44 -3.47 2.56
CA GLN A 111 -20.36 -4.77 1.88
C GLN A 111 -19.08 -5.53 2.26
N ARG A 112 -17.95 -4.83 2.35
CA ARG A 112 -16.67 -5.41 2.80
C ARG A 112 -16.76 -5.93 4.24
N LEU A 113 -17.37 -5.16 5.15
CA LEU A 113 -17.62 -5.60 6.52
C LEU A 113 -18.46 -6.89 6.57
N GLY A 114 -19.51 -7.00 5.75
CA GLY A 114 -20.32 -8.22 5.65
C GLY A 114 -19.52 -9.44 5.14
N GLN A 115 -18.56 -9.22 4.24
CA GLN A 115 -17.69 -10.28 3.73
C GLN A 115 -16.61 -10.72 4.74
N GLU A 116 -16.09 -9.79 5.54
CA GLU A 116 -15.08 -10.09 6.57
C GLU A 116 -15.69 -10.75 7.81
N TRP A 117 -16.94 -10.43 8.15
CA TRP A 117 -17.59 -10.86 9.40
C TRP A 117 -18.77 -11.82 9.21
N GLY A 118 -19.10 -12.21 7.97
CA GLY A 118 -20.04 -13.29 7.64
C GLY A 118 -21.44 -13.12 8.23
N TYR A 119 -22.27 -12.28 7.60
CA TYR A 119 -23.73 -12.32 7.75
C TYR A 119 -24.38 -12.66 6.42
#